data_AF-A0A226F285-F1
#
_entry.id   AF-A0A226F285-F1
#
_cell.length_a   1.000
_cell.length_b   1.000
_cell.length_c   1.000
_cell.angle_alpha   90.00
_cell.angle_beta   90.00
_cell.angle_gamma   90.00
#
_symmetry.space_group_name_H-M   'P 1'
#
loop_
_entity.id
_entity.type
_entity.pdbx_description
1 polymer ?
#
loop_
_entity_poly.entity_id
_entity_poly.type
_entity_poly.pdbx_seq_one_letter_code
_entity_poly.pdbx_strand_id
1 'polypeptide(L)'
;MNQPTVAPSLGDGQPSPQYAAATPPNSNPPGQGRHYPGSGYLLPDEMSRKGASFDGSAPATKQPHGEDQPPHSLIFTRPPSSHSHSLWFPLPVGYILKVVTMAEKKEENMPTFKCVLVGDGGTGKTTFVKRHLTGEFEKKYVATLGVEVHPLVFNTSRGSIRFNVWDTAGQEKFGGLRDGYYIQGQCAIVMFDVTSRVTYKNVPNWHRDLVRVCENIPIVLCGNKVDIKDRKVKAKSIVFHRKKNLQYYDISAKSNYNFEKPFLWLARKLIGDPNLEFVAMPALAPPEVHMDPAWQRQIENDLQEAANVALPDDDEDL
;
A
#
# COMPACT_ATOMS: atom_id res chain seq x y z
N MET A 1 1.70 -63.11 -67.23
CA MET A 1 2.21 -63.22 -65.85
C MET A 1 1.02 -63.47 -64.92
N ASN A 2 1.23 -64.09 -63.76
CA ASN A 2 0.24 -65.01 -63.17
C ASN A 2 -1.02 -64.38 -62.53
N GLN A 3 -2.07 -65.23 -62.54
CA GLN A 3 -3.39 -65.20 -61.88
C GLN A 3 -3.32 -65.44 -60.34
N PRO A 4 -4.42 -65.62 -59.56
CA PRO A 4 -5.76 -64.97 -59.55
C PRO A 4 -6.28 -64.62 -58.12
N THR A 5 -7.53 -64.15 -58.05
CA THR A 5 -8.46 -64.10 -56.89
C THR A 5 -8.67 -65.41 -56.11
N VAL A 6 -9.05 -65.31 -54.81
CA VAL A 6 -10.13 -66.11 -54.11
C VAL A 6 -10.34 -65.63 -52.65
N ALA A 7 -11.59 -65.71 -52.17
CA ALA A 7 -12.05 -65.73 -50.75
C ALA A 7 -13.09 -66.90 -50.64
N PRO A 8 -13.64 -67.36 -49.48
CA PRO A 8 -13.72 -66.74 -48.13
C PRO A 8 -13.58 -67.75 -46.93
N SER A 9 -14.02 -67.37 -45.71
CA SER A 9 -14.90 -68.13 -44.75
C SER A 9 -14.52 -68.17 -43.25
N LEU A 10 -15.35 -67.51 -42.42
CA LEU A 10 -16.04 -67.94 -41.17
C LEU A 10 -15.34 -68.60 -39.95
N GLY A 11 -15.78 -68.15 -38.77
CA GLY A 11 -15.72 -68.83 -37.45
C GLY A 11 -14.69 -68.24 -36.47
N ASP A 12 -14.92 -68.07 -35.16
CA ASP A 12 -16.16 -68.04 -34.36
C ASP A 12 -15.85 -67.47 -32.95
N GLY A 13 -16.86 -66.99 -32.20
CA GLY A 13 -16.80 -66.88 -30.73
C GLY A 13 -16.45 -65.54 -30.06
N GLN A 14 -17.47 -64.80 -29.62
CA GLN A 14 -17.38 -64.00 -28.37
C GLN A 14 -17.57 -64.91 -27.14
N PRO A 15 -17.28 -64.45 -25.91
CA PRO A 15 -18.33 -63.76 -25.15
C PRO A 15 -17.86 -62.53 -24.34
N SER A 16 -18.76 -61.56 -24.19
CA SER A 16 -18.63 -60.40 -23.29
C SER A 16 -18.92 -60.76 -21.83
N PRO A 17 -18.25 -60.17 -20.84
CA PRO A 17 -18.75 -60.09 -19.46
C PRO A 17 -19.69 -58.89 -19.30
N GLN A 18 -20.89 -59.16 -18.77
CA GLN A 18 -21.84 -58.15 -18.32
C GLN A 18 -21.37 -57.53 -17.00
N TYR A 19 -21.62 -56.24 -16.78
CA TYR A 19 -21.69 -55.67 -15.43
C TYR A 19 -23.06 -55.01 -15.22
N ALA A 20 -23.72 -55.42 -14.15
CA ALA A 20 -25.11 -55.13 -13.87
C ALA A 20 -25.31 -53.78 -13.17
N ALA A 21 -26.48 -53.19 -13.36
CA ALA A 21 -26.97 -52.07 -12.58
C ALA A 21 -27.41 -52.52 -11.17
N ALA A 22 -27.20 -51.68 -10.16
CA ALA A 22 -27.82 -51.82 -8.85
C ALA A 22 -28.12 -50.44 -8.24
N THR A 23 -29.36 -50.24 -7.82
CA THR A 23 -29.86 -49.10 -7.04
C THR A 23 -30.77 -49.63 -5.93
N PRO A 24 -31.13 -48.82 -4.92
CA PRO A 24 -30.45 -48.67 -3.65
C PRO A 24 -31.21 -49.40 -2.50
N PRO A 25 -30.75 -49.29 -1.24
CA PRO A 25 -31.62 -49.43 -0.08
C PRO A 25 -31.80 -48.09 0.67
N ASN A 26 -33.01 -47.89 1.21
CA ASN A 26 -33.42 -46.76 2.03
C ASN A 26 -33.75 -47.24 3.45
N SER A 27 -33.19 -46.63 4.49
CA SER A 27 -33.70 -46.72 5.86
C SER A 27 -33.19 -45.59 6.77
N ASN A 28 -34.05 -45.16 7.69
CA ASN A 28 -33.89 -44.07 8.67
C ASN A 28 -34.94 -44.33 9.79
N PRO A 29 -34.93 -43.68 10.98
CA PRO A 29 -33.87 -42.96 11.69
C PRO A 29 -33.38 -43.86 12.87
N PRO A 30 -33.48 -43.59 14.20
CA PRO A 30 -33.90 -42.42 15.00
C PRO A 30 -32.73 -41.48 15.35
N GLY A 31 -32.92 -40.53 16.28
CA GLY A 31 -31.94 -39.48 16.61
C GLY A 31 -31.45 -39.44 18.07
N GLN A 32 -30.46 -38.57 18.33
CA GLN A 32 -30.13 -37.99 19.64
C GLN A 32 -29.43 -36.64 19.40
N GLY A 33 -29.99 -35.56 19.95
CA GLY A 33 -29.40 -34.23 19.82
C GLY A 33 -28.38 -33.92 20.92
N ARG A 34 -27.50 -32.95 20.68
CA ARG A 34 -26.79 -32.21 21.74
C ARG A 34 -26.56 -30.76 21.34
N HIS A 35 -26.72 -29.88 22.32
CA HIS A 35 -26.62 -28.43 22.18
C HIS A 35 -25.20 -27.95 21.88
N TYR A 36 -25.09 -26.83 21.17
CA TYR A 36 -24.02 -25.86 21.36
C TYR A 36 -24.64 -24.52 21.79
N PRO A 37 -24.20 -23.93 22.92
CA PRO A 37 -24.74 -22.65 23.38
C PRO A 37 -24.15 -21.48 22.59
N GLY A 38 -24.98 -20.50 22.25
CA GLY A 38 -24.50 -19.24 21.69
C GLY A 38 -24.02 -18.27 22.77
N SER A 39 -23.05 -17.42 22.43
CA SER A 39 -22.72 -16.21 23.17
C SER A 39 -23.15 -14.98 22.37
N GLY A 40 -24.28 -14.39 22.77
CA GLY A 40 -24.63 -13.03 22.36
C GLY A 40 -23.94 -12.04 23.30
N TYR A 41 -23.41 -10.94 22.74
CA TYR A 41 -23.03 -9.76 23.51
C TYR A 41 -23.72 -8.55 22.91
N LEU A 42 -24.57 -7.91 23.71
CA LEU A 42 -25.19 -6.63 23.43
C LEU A 42 -24.61 -5.57 24.38
N LEU A 43 -24.50 -4.37 23.82
CA LEU A 43 -24.25 -3.04 24.38
C LEU A 43 -24.40 -2.84 25.91
N PRO A 44 -23.55 -2.00 26.51
CA PRO A 44 -23.89 -1.24 27.71
C PRO A 44 -24.27 0.22 27.36
N ASP A 45 -25.52 0.59 27.65
CA ASP A 45 -25.92 1.97 27.90
C ASP A 45 -26.18 2.16 29.42
N GLU A 46 -26.01 3.39 29.88
CA GLU A 46 -26.41 3.98 31.17
C GLU A 46 -26.64 3.08 32.42
N MET A 47 -25.98 3.41 33.53
CA MET A 47 -26.68 4.12 34.62
C MET A 47 -25.77 4.72 35.71
N SER A 48 -26.27 5.80 36.29
CA SER A 48 -25.66 6.59 37.37
C SER A 48 -26.02 6.06 38.78
N ARG A 49 -25.37 6.64 39.80
CA ARG A 49 -25.66 6.63 41.26
C ARG A 49 -25.13 5.46 42.11
N LYS A 50 -24.05 5.77 42.84
CA LYS A 50 -23.87 5.71 44.32
C LYS A 50 -22.42 6.13 44.60
N GLY A 51 -22.07 6.97 45.57
CA GLY A 51 -22.84 7.45 46.73
C GLY A 51 -22.27 6.88 48.03
N ALA A 52 -21.07 7.32 48.42
CA ALA A 52 -20.47 7.01 49.73
C ALA A 52 -19.46 8.10 50.13
N SER A 53 -19.77 8.82 51.20
CA SER A 53 -18.89 9.74 51.93
C SER A 53 -18.06 9.00 52.97
N PHE A 54 -16.80 9.40 53.20
CA PHE A 54 -16.14 9.19 54.50
C PHE A 54 -15.14 10.31 54.81
N ASP A 55 -14.78 10.42 56.08
CA ASP A 55 -14.45 11.66 56.78
C ASP A 55 -13.04 11.64 57.44
N GLY A 56 -12.45 12.82 57.65
CA GLY A 56 -11.19 13.03 58.40
C GLY A 56 -9.89 12.45 57.78
N SER A 57 -8.70 12.88 58.18
CA SER A 57 -8.28 13.96 59.08
C SER A 57 -6.79 14.30 58.86
N ALA A 58 -6.39 15.56 59.06
CA ALA A 58 -4.98 15.96 59.07
C ALA A 58 -4.34 15.73 60.46
N PRO A 59 -2.99 15.82 60.55
CA PRO A 59 -2.47 16.86 61.43
C PRO A 59 -1.34 17.69 60.81
N ALA A 60 -1.22 18.94 61.28
CA ALA A 60 -0.20 19.90 60.87
C ALA A 60 0.94 20.02 61.90
N THR A 61 2.09 20.59 61.47
CA THR A 61 3.15 21.36 62.17
C THR A 61 4.47 21.16 61.39
N LYS A 62 5.41 22.12 61.26
CA LYS A 62 5.58 23.50 61.75
C LYS A 62 6.40 24.29 60.70
N GLN A 63 6.10 25.57 60.52
CA GLN A 63 7.04 26.59 59.99
C GLN A 63 7.87 27.16 61.17
N PRO A 64 9.03 27.86 60.98
CA PRO A 64 9.04 29.20 60.33
C PRO A 64 10.35 29.70 59.65
N HIS A 65 10.21 30.91 59.08
CA HIS A 65 11.22 31.93 58.69
C HIS A 65 12.10 31.74 57.44
N GLY A 66 12.17 32.84 56.66
CA GLY A 66 13.04 33.02 55.50
C GLY A 66 12.41 33.92 54.43
N GLU A 67 12.37 35.23 54.66
CA GLU A 67 12.18 36.21 53.56
C GLU A 67 13.46 36.28 52.73
N ASP A 68 13.35 36.28 51.40
CA ASP A 68 14.09 37.26 50.56
C ASP A 68 13.63 37.28 49.10
N GLN A 69 13.87 38.41 48.42
CA GLN A 69 13.45 38.68 47.04
C GLN A 69 14.43 38.12 45.98
N PRO A 70 13.98 37.83 44.74
CA PRO A 70 14.89 37.48 43.65
C PRO A 70 15.55 38.73 43.03
N PRO A 71 16.89 38.80 42.90
CA PRO A 71 17.57 39.93 42.27
C PRO A 71 17.54 39.88 40.73
N HIS A 72 17.56 41.07 40.13
CA HIS A 72 17.58 41.29 38.69
C HIS A 72 18.97 41.03 38.04
N SER A 73 18.93 40.83 36.72
CA SER A 73 20.00 41.07 35.73
C SER A 73 21.24 40.16 35.74
N LEU A 74 21.44 39.45 34.63
CA LEU A 74 22.75 38.92 34.24
C LEU A 74 23.29 39.72 33.05
N ILE A 75 24.42 40.38 33.28
CA ILE A 75 25.15 41.18 32.30
C ILE A 75 26.06 40.24 31.49
N PHE A 76 25.94 40.30 30.16
CA PHE A 76 26.76 39.49 29.25
C PHE A 76 28.16 40.12 29.07
N THR A 77 29.22 39.38 29.39
CA THR A 77 30.61 39.79 29.10
C THR A 77 31.03 39.34 27.70
N ARG A 78 31.81 40.19 27.01
CA ARG A 78 32.26 39.99 25.62
C ARG A 78 33.51 39.08 25.53
N PRO A 79 33.64 38.24 24.48
CA PRO A 79 34.93 37.82 23.94
C PRO A 79 35.47 38.87 22.92
N PRO A 80 36.78 38.84 22.58
CA PRO A 80 37.42 39.86 21.76
C PRO A 80 37.22 39.65 20.24
N SER A 81 37.40 40.75 19.50
CA SER A 81 37.22 40.86 18.05
C SER A 81 38.41 40.38 17.21
N SER A 82 38.13 39.67 16.11
CA SER A 82 38.99 39.67 14.91
C SER A 82 38.14 39.97 13.66
N HIS A 83 38.77 40.41 12.57
CA HIS A 83 38.12 41.21 11.54
C HIS A 83 37.47 40.39 10.42
N SER A 84 36.21 40.70 10.11
CA SER A 84 35.67 40.59 8.74
C SER A 84 34.48 41.56 8.58
N HIS A 85 34.63 42.55 7.70
CA HIS A 85 33.56 43.51 7.42
C HIS A 85 32.47 42.88 6.55
N SER A 86 31.46 42.30 7.22
CA SER A 86 30.15 42.06 6.59
C SER A 86 29.22 43.24 6.92
N LEU A 87 28.75 43.93 5.88
CA LEU A 87 27.81 45.05 6.00
C LEU A 87 26.42 44.52 6.42
N TRP A 88 26.19 44.42 7.73
CA TRP A 88 24.87 44.14 8.30
C TRP A 88 23.96 45.37 8.16
N PHE A 89 23.30 45.49 7.01
CA PHE A 89 22.12 46.34 6.89
C PHE A 89 20.95 45.67 7.63
N PRO A 90 20.35 46.29 8.66
CA PRO A 90 19.12 45.78 9.24
C PRO A 90 18.01 45.92 8.20
N LEU A 91 17.56 44.79 7.64
CA LEU A 91 16.39 44.79 6.77
C LEU A 91 15.19 45.31 7.56
N PRO A 92 14.35 46.21 6.98
CA PRO A 92 13.15 46.69 7.65
C PRO A 92 12.28 45.52 8.10
N VAL A 93 11.64 45.62 9.26
CA VAL A 93 10.76 44.56 9.81
C VAL A 93 9.66 44.17 8.81
N GLY A 94 9.14 45.12 8.04
CA GLY A 94 8.18 44.86 6.96
C GLY A 94 8.73 44.11 5.74
N TYR A 95 10.06 44.02 5.57
CA TYR A 95 10.70 43.19 4.55
C TYR A 95 10.83 41.73 5.03
N ILE A 96 11.19 41.51 6.30
CA ILE A 96 11.19 40.18 6.92
C ILE A 96 9.77 39.60 6.93
N LEU A 97 8.77 40.39 7.34
CA LEU A 97 7.36 39.98 7.30
C LEU A 97 6.89 39.67 5.88
N LYS A 98 7.35 40.41 4.86
CA LYS A 98 7.08 40.10 3.44
C LYS A 98 7.74 38.81 2.97
N VAL A 99 8.97 38.50 3.40
CA VAL A 99 9.65 37.25 3.03
C VAL A 99 8.98 36.05 3.71
N VAL A 100 8.61 36.16 4.98
CA VAL A 100 7.85 35.13 5.71
C VAL A 100 6.48 34.88 5.07
N THR A 101 5.68 35.93 4.85
CA THR A 101 4.36 35.79 4.20
C THR A 101 4.42 35.33 2.75
N MET A 102 5.51 35.59 2.00
CA MET A 102 5.73 35.04 0.66
C MET A 102 6.14 33.56 0.67
N ALA A 103 6.81 33.10 1.73
CA ALA A 103 7.11 31.69 1.93
C ALA A 103 5.85 30.90 2.33
N GLU A 104 5.05 31.44 3.26
CA GLU A 104 3.81 30.83 3.74
C GLU A 104 2.74 30.75 2.63
N LYS A 105 2.60 31.78 1.79
CA LYS A 105 1.61 31.78 0.68
C LYS A 105 1.82 30.73 -0.41
N LYS A 106 2.92 29.99 -0.39
CA LYS A 106 3.24 29.01 -1.44
C LYS A 106 2.62 27.64 -1.20
N GLU A 107 2.12 27.35 0.01
CA GLU A 107 1.47 26.06 0.32
C GLU A 107 -0.01 26.00 -0.07
N GLU A 108 -0.75 27.12 0.00
CA GLU A 108 -2.22 27.14 -0.15
C GLU A 108 -2.72 26.76 -1.56
N ASN A 109 -1.85 26.72 -2.57
CA ASN A 109 -2.23 26.50 -3.97
C ASN A 109 -1.50 25.32 -4.64
N MET A 110 -0.94 24.40 -3.85
CA MET A 110 -0.28 23.19 -4.36
C MET A 110 -1.33 22.13 -4.77
N PRO A 111 -1.37 21.68 -6.06
CA PRO A 111 -2.28 20.63 -6.49
C PRO A 111 -2.10 19.38 -5.64
N THR A 112 -3.15 19.01 -4.90
CA THR A 112 -3.14 17.92 -3.93
C THR A 112 -4.13 16.85 -4.36
N PHE A 113 -3.66 15.59 -4.43
CA PHE A 113 -4.43 14.44 -4.89
C PHE A 113 -4.53 13.38 -3.81
N LYS A 114 -5.73 12.84 -3.55
CA LYS A 114 -5.91 11.66 -2.73
C LYS A 114 -5.49 10.40 -3.52
N CYS A 115 -4.46 9.72 -3.03
CA CYS A 115 -3.98 8.44 -3.54
C CYS A 115 -4.33 7.32 -2.56
N VAL A 116 -5.16 6.36 -2.97
CA VAL A 116 -5.47 5.19 -2.14
C VAL A 116 -4.42 4.11 -2.38
N LEU A 117 -3.79 3.58 -1.33
CA LEU A 117 -2.78 2.51 -1.44
C LEU A 117 -3.31 1.23 -0.79
N VAL A 118 -3.68 0.25 -1.63
CA VAL A 118 -4.36 -1.00 -1.25
C VAL A 118 -3.56 -2.24 -1.64
N GLY A 119 -3.91 -3.38 -1.05
CA GLY A 119 -3.23 -4.66 -1.27
C GLY A 119 -2.97 -5.41 0.03
N ASP A 120 -2.70 -6.71 -0.09
CA ASP A 120 -2.54 -7.65 1.03
C ASP A 120 -1.52 -7.19 2.09
N GLY A 121 -1.71 -7.64 3.32
CA GLY A 121 -0.78 -7.39 4.42
C GLY A 121 0.59 -7.99 4.13
N GLY A 122 1.66 -7.26 4.50
CA GLY A 122 3.03 -7.69 4.26
C GLY A 122 3.55 -7.48 2.83
N THR A 123 2.75 -6.98 1.89
CA THR A 123 3.20 -6.64 0.52
C THR A 123 4.22 -5.50 0.47
N GLY A 124 4.27 -4.64 1.50
CA GLY A 124 5.27 -3.57 1.67
C GLY A 124 4.75 -2.15 1.44
N LYS A 125 3.43 -1.95 1.48
CA LYS A 125 2.76 -0.64 1.27
C LYS A 125 3.30 0.47 2.19
N THR A 126 3.26 0.26 3.50
CA THR A 126 3.79 1.18 4.52
C THR A 126 5.28 1.46 4.31
N THR A 127 6.07 0.44 4.01
CA THR A 127 7.51 0.60 3.70
C THR A 127 7.71 1.47 2.46
N PHE A 128 6.92 1.28 1.39
CA PHE A 128 6.97 2.08 0.17
C PHE A 128 6.59 3.55 0.40
N VAL A 129 5.65 3.83 1.32
CA VAL A 129 5.26 5.19 1.67
C VAL A 129 6.28 5.87 2.59
N LYS A 130 6.67 5.23 3.70
CA LYS A 130 7.69 5.77 4.62
C LYS A 130 9.02 6.02 3.91
N ARG A 131 9.41 5.15 2.98
CA ARG A 131 10.62 5.30 2.16
C ARG A 131 10.55 6.50 1.20
N HIS A 132 9.36 6.94 0.76
CA HIS A 132 9.19 8.23 0.06
C HIS A 132 9.20 9.43 1.01
N LEU A 133 8.68 9.27 2.24
CA LEU A 133 8.49 10.36 3.21
C LEU A 133 9.77 10.74 3.96
N THR A 134 10.45 9.76 4.56
CA THR A 134 11.66 9.96 5.39
C THR A 134 12.94 9.48 4.72
N GLY A 135 12.82 8.79 3.59
CA GLY A 135 13.94 8.09 2.96
C GLY A 135 14.34 6.80 3.69
N GLU A 136 13.83 6.49 4.87
CA GLU A 136 14.25 5.32 5.66
C GLU A 136 13.58 4.02 5.21
N PHE A 137 14.25 2.88 5.45
CA PHE A 137 13.68 1.55 5.21
C PHE A 137 13.33 0.87 6.54
N GLU A 138 12.05 0.63 6.76
CA GLU A 138 11.57 -0.03 7.98
C GLU A 138 11.66 -1.57 7.85
N LYS A 139 12.66 -2.17 8.51
CA LYS A 139 12.89 -3.63 8.51
C LYS A 139 11.84 -4.43 9.28
N LYS A 140 11.22 -3.82 10.29
CA LYS A 140 10.28 -4.48 11.17
C LYS A 140 8.88 -4.38 10.57
N TYR A 141 8.27 -5.52 10.25
CA TYR A 141 6.85 -5.53 9.92
C TYR A 141 6.02 -5.19 11.17
N VAL A 142 5.38 -4.03 11.14
CA VAL A 142 4.26 -3.66 12.02
C VAL A 142 3.04 -3.55 11.11
N ALA A 143 1.95 -4.23 11.46
CA ALA A 143 0.73 -4.14 10.66
C ALA A 143 0.05 -2.79 10.91
N THR A 144 -0.23 -2.04 9.83
CA THR A 144 -1.06 -0.82 9.87
C THR A 144 -2.41 -1.13 10.54
N LEU A 145 -2.90 -0.21 11.36
CA LEU A 145 -4.22 -0.32 12.00
C LEU A 145 -5.18 0.68 11.33
N GLY A 146 -6.10 0.19 10.51
CA GLY A 146 -7.00 1.04 9.72
C GLY A 146 -6.27 1.71 8.56
N VAL A 147 -6.07 3.04 8.65
CA VAL A 147 -5.42 3.83 7.61
C VAL A 147 -4.47 4.87 8.22
N GLU A 148 -3.30 5.04 7.60
CA GLU A 148 -2.41 6.17 7.84
C GLU A 148 -2.38 7.08 6.60
N VAL A 149 -2.41 8.41 6.79
CA VAL A 149 -2.37 9.38 5.70
C VAL A 149 -1.02 10.11 5.68
N HIS A 150 -0.29 9.93 4.58
CA HIS A 150 1.07 10.43 4.42
C HIS A 150 1.13 11.45 3.25
N PRO A 151 1.43 12.73 3.51
CA PRO A 151 1.56 13.74 2.44
C PRO A 151 2.94 13.63 1.77
N LEU A 152 2.97 13.16 0.53
CA LEU A 152 4.18 13.07 -0.30
C LEU A 152 4.22 14.21 -1.32
N VAL A 153 5.26 15.05 -1.29
CA VAL A 153 5.43 16.17 -2.23
C VAL A 153 6.46 15.82 -3.29
N PHE A 154 6.09 15.98 -4.57
CA PHE A 154 6.96 15.75 -5.72
C PHE A 154 7.15 17.06 -6.49
N ASN A 155 8.40 17.42 -6.78
CA ASN A 155 8.73 18.60 -7.58
C ASN A 155 8.76 18.23 -9.06
N THR A 156 7.86 18.81 -9.86
CA THR A 156 7.70 18.47 -11.28
C THR A 156 8.10 19.61 -12.21
N SER A 157 8.24 19.32 -13.51
CA SER A 157 8.43 20.31 -14.59
C SER A 157 7.24 21.27 -14.79
N ARG A 158 6.17 21.11 -14.00
CA ARG A 158 4.98 22.00 -13.93
C ARG A 158 4.77 22.61 -12.55
N GLY A 159 5.74 22.48 -11.64
CA GLY A 159 5.63 22.89 -10.23
C GLY A 159 5.46 21.70 -9.28
N SER A 160 5.37 21.97 -7.99
CA SER A 160 5.20 20.93 -6.97
C SER A 160 3.76 20.40 -6.94
N ILE A 161 3.61 19.09 -6.76
CA ILE A 161 2.33 18.43 -6.52
C ILE A 161 2.41 17.61 -5.23
N ARG A 162 1.26 17.39 -4.57
CA ARG A 162 1.15 16.58 -3.35
C ARG A 162 0.26 15.37 -3.59
N PHE A 163 0.71 14.19 -3.20
CA PHE A 163 -0.13 13.02 -3.03
C PHE A 163 -0.37 12.81 -1.54
N ASN A 164 -1.62 12.96 -1.09
CA ASN A 164 -2.03 12.47 0.22
C ASN A 164 -2.26 10.97 0.07
N VAL A 165 -1.28 10.15 0.45
CA VAL A 165 -1.34 8.70 0.31
C VAL A 165 -2.02 8.08 1.53
N TRP A 166 -3.12 7.37 1.29
CA TRP A 166 -3.88 6.63 2.30
C TRP A 166 -3.39 5.18 2.30
N ASP A 167 -2.45 4.85 3.19
CA ASP A 167 -1.92 3.49 3.36
C ASP A 167 -2.89 2.65 4.21
N THR A 168 -3.56 1.68 3.59
CA THR A 168 -4.60 0.88 4.27
C THR A 168 -4.08 -0.44 4.85
N ALA A 169 -4.73 -0.94 5.90
CA ALA A 169 -4.36 -2.16 6.60
C ALA A 169 -4.69 -3.42 5.79
N GLY A 170 -3.71 -3.95 5.03
CA GLY A 170 -3.89 -5.12 4.16
C GLY A 170 -4.33 -6.45 4.83
N GLN A 171 -4.53 -6.45 6.16
CA GLN A 171 -5.06 -7.54 6.97
C GLN A 171 -6.54 -7.36 7.37
N GLU A 172 -7.19 -6.27 6.96
CA GLU A 172 -8.52 -5.87 7.45
C GLU A 172 -9.64 -6.80 6.93
N LYS A 173 -9.91 -7.90 7.65
CA LYS A 173 -10.88 -8.95 7.28
C LYS A 173 -12.35 -8.50 7.24
N PHE A 174 -12.64 -7.28 7.67
CA PHE A 174 -14.00 -6.73 7.78
C PHE A 174 -14.22 -5.67 6.70
N GLY A 175 -14.81 -6.08 5.57
CA GLY A 175 -14.91 -5.27 4.36
C GLY A 175 -15.72 -3.96 4.48
N GLY A 176 -16.48 -3.76 5.56
CA GLY A 176 -17.34 -2.58 5.74
C GLY A 176 -16.61 -1.27 6.07
N LEU A 177 -15.44 -1.32 6.70
CA LEU A 177 -14.65 -0.10 7.00
C LEU A 177 -13.80 0.37 5.81
N ARG A 178 -13.52 -0.52 4.84
CA ARG A 178 -12.64 -0.24 3.69
C ARG A 178 -13.21 0.84 2.78
N ASP A 179 -14.51 0.78 2.47
CA ASP A 179 -15.15 1.67 1.50
C ASP A 179 -15.03 3.14 1.91
N GLY A 180 -15.12 3.44 3.21
CA GLY A 180 -14.96 4.80 3.74
C GLY A 180 -13.58 5.40 3.47
N TYR A 181 -12.52 4.57 3.40
CA TYR A 181 -11.18 5.02 3.03
C TYR A 181 -11.06 5.34 1.53
N TYR A 182 -11.87 4.72 0.68
CA TYR A 182 -11.81 4.90 -0.76
C TYR A 182 -12.51 6.17 -1.23
N ILE A 183 -13.59 6.60 -0.55
CA ILE A 183 -14.40 7.80 -0.90
C ILE A 183 -13.50 8.99 -1.30
N GLN A 184 -13.81 9.61 -2.45
CA GLN A 184 -13.07 10.73 -3.05
C GLN A 184 -11.59 10.43 -3.39
N GLY A 185 -11.21 9.16 -3.52
CA GLY A 185 -9.94 8.78 -4.15
C GLY A 185 -9.86 9.35 -5.56
N GLN A 186 -8.74 10.00 -5.90
CA GLN A 186 -8.51 10.56 -7.24
C GLN A 186 -7.56 9.68 -8.05
N CYS A 187 -6.78 8.83 -7.38
CA CYS A 187 -5.90 7.83 -7.97
C CYS A 187 -5.66 6.69 -6.97
N ALA A 188 -5.11 5.58 -7.44
CA ALA A 188 -4.72 4.50 -6.54
C ALA A 188 -3.49 3.71 -6.99
N ILE A 189 -2.89 3.03 -6.01
CA ILE A 189 -1.87 2.01 -6.21
C ILE A 189 -2.39 0.71 -5.59
N VAL A 190 -2.46 -0.35 -6.40
CA VAL A 190 -2.72 -1.72 -5.93
C VAL A 190 -1.39 -2.44 -5.85
N MET A 191 -0.98 -2.90 -4.67
CA MET A 191 0.32 -3.54 -4.45
C MET A 191 0.19 -5.04 -4.15
N PHE A 192 1.05 -5.84 -4.78
CA PHE A 192 1.26 -7.25 -4.44
C PHE A 192 2.75 -7.54 -4.26
N ASP A 193 3.07 -8.74 -3.75
CA ASP A 193 4.42 -9.23 -3.51
C ASP A 193 4.80 -10.27 -4.56
N VAL A 194 5.86 -10.04 -5.33
CA VAL A 194 6.26 -11.00 -6.40
C VAL A 194 6.76 -12.33 -5.85
N THR A 195 7.06 -12.42 -4.55
CA THR A 195 7.42 -13.67 -3.85
C THR A 195 6.21 -14.43 -3.30
N SER A 196 5.00 -13.85 -3.34
CA SER A 196 3.81 -14.44 -2.74
C SER A 196 2.62 -14.47 -3.70
N ARG A 197 2.37 -15.64 -4.30
CA ARG A 197 1.31 -15.85 -5.32
C ARG A 197 -0.10 -15.47 -4.85
N VAL A 198 -0.42 -15.71 -3.58
CA VAL A 198 -1.73 -15.37 -3.02
C VAL A 198 -2.00 -13.86 -3.09
N THR A 199 -0.98 -13.02 -2.89
CA THR A 199 -1.14 -11.56 -2.94
C THR A 199 -1.49 -11.06 -4.34
N TYR A 200 -0.95 -11.72 -5.39
CA TYR A 200 -1.35 -11.44 -6.77
C TYR A 200 -2.75 -11.99 -7.09
N LYS A 201 -3.09 -13.19 -6.61
CA LYS A 201 -4.47 -13.73 -6.74
C LYS A 201 -5.52 -12.84 -6.07
N ASN A 202 -5.16 -12.06 -5.05
CA ASN A 202 -6.09 -11.14 -4.38
C ASN A 202 -6.22 -9.77 -5.09
N VAL A 203 -5.37 -9.44 -6.07
CA VAL A 203 -5.44 -8.16 -6.82
C VAL A 203 -6.82 -7.88 -7.44
N PRO A 204 -7.52 -8.85 -8.08
CA PRO A 204 -8.86 -8.64 -8.62
C PRO A 204 -9.89 -8.21 -7.57
N ASN A 205 -9.81 -8.76 -6.35
CA ASN A 205 -10.66 -8.38 -5.23
C ASN A 205 -10.40 -6.92 -4.80
N TRP A 206 -9.13 -6.55 -4.56
CA TRP A 206 -8.76 -5.17 -4.22
C TRP A 206 -9.17 -4.17 -5.29
N HIS A 207 -8.99 -4.51 -6.57
CA HIS A 207 -9.42 -3.69 -7.69
C HIS A 207 -10.95 -3.53 -7.71
N ARG A 208 -11.72 -4.63 -7.61
CA ARG A 208 -13.20 -4.61 -7.58
C ARG A 208 -13.72 -3.70 -6.47
N ASP A 209 -13.20 -3.89 -5.26
CA ASP A 209 -13.67 -3.14 -4.08
C ASP A 209 -13.32 -1.65 -4.21
N LEU A 210 -12.18 -1.30 -4.82
CA LEU A 210 -11.78 0.07 -5.15
C LEU A 210 -12.70 0.71 -6.21
N VAL A 211 -12.89 0.07 -7.36
CA VAL A 211 -13.68 0.67 -8.47
C VAL A 211 -15.18 0.74 -8.17
N ARG A 212 -15.67 -0.04 -7.20
CA ARG A 212 -17.02 0.10 -6.63
C ARG A 212 -17.26 1.46 -5.96
N VAL A 213 -16.21 2.11 -5.46
CA VAL A 213 -16.30 3.40 -4.76
C VAL A 213 -15.70 4.54 -5.59
N CYS A 214 -14.65 4.26 -6.36
CA CYS A 214 -13.97 5.23 -7.22
C CYS A 214 -14.02 4.79 -8.69
N GLU A 215 -15.05 5.22 -9.40
CA GLU A 215 -15.15 4.98 -10.84
C GLU A 215 -14.12 5.80 -11.63
N ASN A 216 -13.54 5.21 -12.68
CA ASN A 216 -12.71 5.87 -13.69
C ASN A 216 -11.45 6.62 -13.20
N ILE A 217 -10.92 6.29 -12.02
CA ILE A 217 -9.65 6.85 -11.53
C ILE A 217 -8.42 6.16 -12.17
N PRO A 218 -7.29 6.86 -12.37
CA PRO A 218 -6.03 6.23 -12.76
C PRO A 218 -5.50 5.33 -11.63
N ILE A 219 -5.24 4.06 -11.97
CA ILE A 219 -4.75 3.03 -11.05
C ILE A 219 -3.45 2.43 -11.59
N VAL A 220 -2.44 2.28 -10.71
CA VAL A 220 -1.20 1.56 -11.00
C VAL A 220 -1.17 0.25 -10.23
N LEU A 221 -0.81 -0.85 -10.91
CA LEU A 221 -0.51 -2.14 -10.30
C LEU A 221 1.00 -2.24 -10.04
N CYS A 222 1.40 -2.51 -8.81
CA CYS A 222 2.80 -2.60 -8.39
C CYS A 222 3.15 -4.01 -7.88
N GLY A 223 4.10 -4.67 -8.55
CA GLY A 223 4.72 -5.89 -8.03
C GLY A 223 5.95 -5.53 -7.22
N ASN A 224 5.86 -5.61 -5.89
CA ASN A 224 6.95 -5.24 -4.99
C ASN A 224 7.88 -6.42 -4.67
N LYS A 225 9.07 -6.11 -4.13
CA LYS A 225 10.12 -7.03 -3.67
C LYS A 225 10.87 -7.78 -4.78
N VAL A 226 11.03 -7.15 -5.94
CA VAL A 226 11.78 -7.73 -7.07
C VAL A 226 13.29 -7.85 -6.83
N ASP A 227 13.81 -7.31 -5.71
CA ASP A 227 15.15 -7.58 -5.21
C ASP A 227 15.36 -9.03 -4.76
N ILE A 228 14.28 -9.77 -4.47
CA ILE A 228 14.33 -11.17 -4.08
C ILE A 228 14.36 -12.06 -5.34
N LYS A 229 15.48 -12.76 -5.57
CA LYS A 229 15.69 -13.62 -6.76
C LYS A 229 14.68 -14.79 -6.86
N ASP A 230 14.14 -15.27 -5.74
CA ASP A 230 13.13 -16.35 -5.71
C ASP A 230 11.70 -15.85 -6.02
N ARG A 231 11.55 -15.25 -7.20
CA ARG A 231 10.31 -14.66 -7.71
C ARG A 231 9.27 -15.75 -8.02
N LYS A 232 8.15 -15.75 -7.29
CA LYS A 232 7.06 -16.74 -7.46
C LYS A 232 6.00 -16.33 -8.47
N VAL A 233 5.79 -15.03 -8.69
CA VAL A 233 4.87 -14.42 -9.66
C VAL A 233 5.68 -13.81 -10.80
N LYS A 234 5.76 -14.51 -11.94
CA LYS A 234 6.59 -14.13 -13.10
C LYS A 234 5.88 -13.11 -13.98
N ALA A 235 6.63 -12.29 -14.73
CA ALA A 235 6.10 -11.31 -15.69
C ALA A 235 4.96 -11.88 -16.57
N LYS A 236 5.17 -13.06 -17.17
CA LYS A 236 4.20 -13.76 -18.03
C LYS A 236 2.88 -14.17 -17.34
N SER A 237 2.82 -14.19 -16.01
CA SER A 237 1.59 -14.41 -15.24
C SER A 237 0.84 -13.14 -14.85
N ILE A 238 1.46 -11.96 -15.02
CA ILE A 238 0.91 -10.67 -14.56
C ILE A 238 0.03 -10.05 -15.66
N VAL A 239 -1.06 -10.73 -16.01
CA VAL A 239 -1.97 -10.32 -17.09
C VAL A 239 -3.08 -9.36 -16.67
N PHE A 240 -3.37 -9.22 -15.37
CA PHE A 240 -4.52 -8.46 -14.87
C PHE A 240 -4.52 -6.99 -15.31
N HIS A 241 -3.34 -6.36 -15.32
CA HIS A 241 -3.19 -4.97 -15.75
C HIS A 241 -3.63 -4.76 -17.20
N ARG A 242 -3.37 -5.70 -18.10
CA ARG A 242 -3.84 -5.65 -19.50
C ARG A 242 -5.35 -5.85 -19.60
N LYS A 243 -5.92 -6.81 -18.86
CA LYS A 243 -7.37 -7.06 -18.80
C LYS A 243 -8.19 -5.86 -18.27
N LYS A 244 -7.59 -4.99 -17.45
CA LYS A 244 -8.25 -3.81 -16.87
C LYS A 244 -7.65 -2.46 -17.32
N ASN A 245 -6.78 -2.44 -18.33
CA ASN A 245 -6.10 -1.24 -18.85
C ASN A 245 -5.38 -0.40 -17.77
N LEU A 246 -4.70 -1.06 -16.85
CA LEU A 246 -3.91 -0.47 -15.78
C LEU A 246 -2.43 -0.39 -16.17
N GLN A 247 -1.71 0.58 -15.64
CA GLN A 247 -0.25 0.58 -15.73
C GLN A 247 0.32 -0.45 -14.75
N TYR A 248 1.35 -1.19 -15.18
CA TYR A 248 2.12 -2.07 -14.32
C TYR A 248 3.55 -1.57 -14.11
N TYR A 249 4.08 -1.74 -12.91
CA TYR A 249 5.53 -1.64 -12.62
C TYR A 249 5.99 -2.74 -11.65
N ASP A 250 7.13 -3.36 -11.98
CA ASP A 250 7.98 -4.07 -11.03
C ASP A 250 8.76 -3.04 -10.20
N ILE A 251 8.68 -3.13 -8.87
CA ILE A 251 9.31 -2.18 -7.94
C ILE A 251 10.04 -2.91 -6.79
N SER A 252 10.99 -2.23 -6.15
CA SER A 252 11.46 -2.63 -4.82
C SER A 252 11.65 -1.42 -3.91
N ALA A 253 10.89 -1.37 -2.83
CA ALA A 253 11.08 -0.39 -1.76
C ALA A 253 12.43 -0.54 -1.02
N LYS A 254 13.13 -1.67 -1.18
CA LYS A 254 14.41 -1.95 -0.50
C LYS A 254 15.63 -1.44 -1.28
N SER A 255 15.58 -1.56 -2.61
CA SER A 255 16.65 -1.12 -3.52
C SER A 255 16.36 0.22 -4.21
N ASN A 256 15.20 0.83 -3.93
CA ASN A 256 14.65 1.99 -4.63
C ASN A 256 14.44 1.75 -6.16
N TYR A 257 14.36 0.50 -6.62
CA TYR A 257 14.16 0.18 -8.02
C TYR A 257 12.75 0.57 -8.50
N ASN A 258 12.68 1.36 -9.59
CA ASN A 258 11.45 1.91 -10.20
C ASN A 258 10.54 2.68 -9.22
N PHE A 259 11.10 3.21 -8.14
CA PHE A 259 10.36 3.64 -6.96
C PHE A 259 9.42 4.84 -7.23
N GLU A 260 9.88 5.80 -8.03
CA GLU A 260 9.14 6.99 -8.45
C GLU A 260 8.16 6.75 -9.62
N LYS A 261 8.31 5.66 -10.39
CA LYS A 261 7.53 5.43 -11.62
C LYS A 261 6.00 5.39 -11.41
N PRO A 262 5.45 4.76 -10.34
CA PRO A 262 4.02 4.80 -10.06
C PRO A 262 3.49 6.24 -9.91
N PHE A 263 4.16 7.06 -9.09
CA PHE A 263 3.74 8.45 -8.85
C PHE A 263 3.92 9.33 -10.09
N LEU A 264 4.98 9.11 -10.87
CA LEU A 264 5.20 9.85 -12.12
C LEU A 264 4.09 9.55 -13.16
N TRP A 265 3.70 8.28 -13.31
CA TRP A 265 2.60 7.91 -14.21
C TRP A 265 1.25 8.47 -13.73
N LEU A 266 0.97 8.38 -12.43
CA LEU A 266 -0.24 8.97 -11.84
C LEU A 266 -0.27 10.49 -12.05
N ALA A 267 0.84 11.19 -11.80
CA ALA A 267 0.96 12.63 -12.02
C ALA A 267 0.67 13.01 -13.49
N ARG A 268 1.26 12.29 -14.46
CA ARG A 268 0.99 12.49 -15.89
C ARG A 268 -0.49 12.32 -16.23
N LYS A 269 -1.16 11.31 -15.66
CA LYS A 269 -2.60 11.08 -15.88
C LYS A 269 -3.50 12.11 -15.22
N LEU A 270 -3.19 12.54 -14.00
CA LEU A 270 -3.99 13.50 -13.23
C LEU A 270 -3.84 14.94 -13.74
N ILE A 271 -2.65 15.33 -14.18
CA ILE A 271 -2.37 16.66 -14.75
C ILE A 271 -2.74 16.72 -16.25
N GLY A 272 -2.82 15.57 -16.93
CA GLY A 272 -3.08 15.50 -18.37
C GLY A 272 -1.88 15.82 -19.26
N ASP A 273 -0.67 15.92 -18.69
CA ASP A 273 0.57 16.17 -19.43
C ASP A 273 1.46 14.91 -19.46
N PRO A 274 1.61 14.23 -20.60
CA PRO A 274 2.48 13.05 -20.72
C PRO A 274 3.98 13.39 -20.59
N ASN A 275 4.36 14.66 -20.82
CA ASN A 275 5.74 15.17 -20.74
C ASN A 275 6.08 15.74 -19.35
N LEU A 276 5.21 15.53 -18.34
CA LEU A 276 5.53 15.86 -16.95
C LEU A 276 6.70 14.98 -16.49
N GLU A 277 7.68 15.60 -15.84
CA GLU A 277 8.87 14.93 -15.28
C GLU A 277 9.11 15.40 -13.85
N PHE A 278 9.76 14.58 -13.03
CA PHE A 278 10.23 14.99 -11.71
C PHE A 278 11.60 15.67 -11.83
N VAL A 279 11.67 16.95 -11.43
CA VAL A 279 12.89 17.79 -11.58
C VAL A 279 13.85 17.65 -10.41
N ALA A 280 13.41 17.01 -9.32
CA ALA A 280 14.25 16.55 -8.23
C ALA A 280 13.73 15.18 -7.78
N MET A 281 14.63 14.23 -7.57
CA MET A 281 14.28 13.04 -6.81
C MET A 281 13.99 13.46 -5.37
N PRO A 282 12.99 12.87 -4.69
CA PRO A 282 12.88 12.95 -3.23
C PRO A 282 14.22 12.54 -2.60
N ALA A 283 14.53 13.07 -1.42
CA ALA A 283 15.76 12.74 -0.70
C ALA A 283 15.68 11.33 -0.10
N LEU A 284 15.74 10.31 -0.95
CA LEU A 284 15.75 8.90 -0.55
C LEU A 284 17.08 8.58 0.13
N ALA A 285 17.04 7.90 1.27
CA ALA A 285 18.27 7.36 1.84
C ALA A 285 18.83 6.26 0.90
N PRO A 286 20.14 5.95 0.99
CA PRO A 286 20.77 4.92 0.17
C PRO A 286 20.01 3.59 0.18
N PRO A 287 20.01 2.83 -0.93
CA PRO A 287 19.39 1.51 -0.99
C PRO A 287 20.01 0.57 0.05
N GLU A 288 19.20 -0.21 0.76
CA GLU A 288 19.76 -1.24 1.67
C GLU A 288 20.37 -2.42 0.90
N VAL A 289 19.88 -2.63 -0.32
CA VAL A 289 20.35 -3.69 -1.22
C VAL A 289 20.50 -3.09 -2.61
N HIS A 290 21.69 -3.20 -3.18
CA HIS A 290 21.89 -2.94 -4.61
C HIS A 290 21.36 -4.14 -5.39
N MET A 291 20.39 -3.90 -6.29
CA MET A 291 19.96 -4.92 -7.24
C MET A 291 21.03 -5.12 -8.32
N ASP A 292 21.44 -6.36 -8.51
CA ASP A 292 22.35 -6.83 -9.55
C ASP A 292 21.92 -6.30 -10.95
N PRO A 293 22.79 -5.56 -11.68
CA PRO A 293 22.46 -5.03 -13.01
C PRO A 293 22.18 -6.10 -14.09
N ALA A 294 22.62 -7.35 -13.90
CA ALA A 294 22.19 -8.45 -14.76
C ALA A 294 20.73 -8.85 -14.46
N TRP A 295 20.36 -8.89 -13.18
CA TRP A 295 19.00 -9.19 -12.74
C TRP A 295 18.00 -8.08 -13.12
N GLN A 296 18.40 -6.80 -13.04
CA GLN A 296 17.58 -5.68 -13.52
C GLN A 296 17.23 -5.82 -15.01
N ARG A 297 18.23 -6.13 -15.85
CA ARG A 297 18.01 -6.36 -17.29
C ARG A 297 17.16 -7.59 -17.56
N GLN A 298 17.32 -8.66 -16.77
CA GLN A 298 16.46 -9.84 -16.89
C GLN A 298 15.00 -9.52 -16.57
N ILE A 299 14.72 -8.76 -15.50
CA ILE A 299 13.35 -8.32 -15.16
C ILE A 299 12.74 -7.50 -16.31
N GLU A 300 13.50 -6.56 -16.88
CA GLU A 300 13.03 -5.72 -17.98
C GLU A 300 12.76 -6.52 -19.25
N ASN A 301 13.65 -7.45 -19.62
CA ASN A 301 13.44 -8.37 -20.74
C ASN A 301 12.21 -9.27 -20.53
N ASP A 302 12.06 -9.87 -19.34
CA ASP A 302 10.91 -10.72 -18.98
C ASP A 302 9.58 -9.96 -19.12
N LEU A 303 9.56 -8.66 -18.79
CA LEU A 303 8.39 -7.79 -18.96
C LEU A 303 8.12 -7.43 -20.42
N GLN A 304 9.16 -7.12 -21.20
CA GLN A 304 9.02 -6.86 -22.64
C GLN A 304 8.50 -8.11 -23.38
N GLU A 305 9.02 -9.30 -23.05
CA GLU A 305 8.49 -10.56 -23.56
C GLU A 305 7.01 -10.74 -23.17
N ALA A 306 6.66 -10.54 -21.90
CA ALA A 306 5.29 -10.73 -21.41
C ALA A 306 4.28 -9.74 -22.02
N ALA A 307 4.70 -8.53 -22.41
CA ALA A 307 3.88 -7.57 -23.12
C ALA A 307 3.49 -8.07 -24.54
N ASN A 308 4.40 -8.79 -25.20
CA ASN A 308 4.22 -9.31 -26.57
C ASN A 308 3.43 -10.64 -26.63
N VAL A 309 3.27 -11.34 -25.51
CA VAL A 309 2.46 -12.58 -25.44
C VAL A 309 0.97 -12.23 -25.55
N ALA A 310 0.18 -13.01 -26.30
CA ALA A 310 -1.27 -12.85 -26.34
C ALA A 310 -1.89 -13.03 -24.94
N LEU A 311 -3.03 -12.39 -24.67
CA LEU A 311 -3.78 -12.73 -23.46
C LEU A 311 -4.34 -14.14 -23.63
N PRO A 312 -4.32 -14.99 -22.59
CA PRO A 312 -5.05 -16.25 -22.62
C PRO A 312 -6.55 -15.94 -22.73
N ASP A 313 -7.26 -16.70 -23.56
CA ASP A 313 -8.71 -16.60 -23.70
C ASP A 313 -9.38 -16.85 -22.33
N ASP A 314 -10.40 -16.05 -22.01
CA ASP A 314 -11.01 -15.97 -20.68
C ASP A 314 -11.95 -17.14 -20.39
N ASP A 315 -11.55 -18.06 -19.50
CA ASP A 315 -12.45 -19.06 -18.86
C ASP A 315 -12.13 -19.36 -17.37
N GLU A 316 -11.06 -18.79 -16.79
CA GLU A 316 -10.81 -18.84 -15.33
C GLU A 316 -10.87 -17.45 -14.70
N ASP A 317 -11.97 -17.19 -13.97
CA ASP A 317 -12.10 -16.07 -13.05
C ASP A 317 -11.03 -16.16 -11.93
N LEU A 318 -10.08 -15.21 -11.95
CA LEU A 318 -9.02 -15.04 -10.95
C LEU A 318 -9.46 -14.14 -9.79
#